data_AF-A0A8S0VZJ9-F1
#
_entry.id   AF-A0A8S0VZJ9-F1
#
_cell.length_a   1.000
_cell.length_b   1.000
_cell.length_c   1.000
_cell.angle_alpha   90.00
_cell.angle_beta   90.00
_cell.angle_gamma   90.00
#
_symmetry.space_group_name_H-M   'P 1'
#
loop_
_entity.id
_entity.type
_entity.pdbx_description
1 polymer ?
#
loop_
_entity_poly.entity_id
_entity_poly.type
_entity_poly.pdbx_seq_one_letter_code
_entity_poly.pdbx_strand_id
1 'polypeptide(L)'
;MSHDETLAILRNIPWNIPAFEVTVLSQLLTADTPIKPSKLTHLFPLNAQIDYPNAIVESLKDNTPPSTTVVSITREFRETQAKAVAATEDEIASLDAQILALRTRRAELIKKASPEWMKLNACDAVLSVIRRLPMEIVQEIALHARPLQPWPTRRDSPMSLSHVCKDWRNAALSMPQLWSEMYLEVDVNYNALQRILSVNEWFPRAKSCPLSLHLYINDDGAVNDHDMQHFVHALWPMLQNVHKLSIGAYWIFDYLPFFGGKLPNLEVLTLKCMAPDDQETELFMDDEPAALFRFLRFAEKLRHLVLDRPIPGAGLILAAFSWSTLTSLTMKQEMALTAWRNLIFICQALKTASFYLSEDDPVDQNGQIVSHSALEELSLAIVDGEMKLRLRLRLLLPKS
;
A
#
# COMPACT_ATOMS: atom_id res chain seq x y z
N MET A 1 -58.32 14.82 14.12
CA MET A 1 -57.86 13.43 14.31
C MET A 1 -56.71 13.46 15.28
N SER A 2 -56.65 12.52 16.23
CA SER A 2 -55.48 12.43 17.10
C SER A 2 -54.27 11.94 16.28
N HIS A 3 -53.06 12.29 16.72
CA HIS A 3 -51.81 11.88 16.05
C HIS A 3 -51.74 10.35 15.86
N ASP A 4 -52.28 9.60 16.82
CA ASP A 4 -52.32 8.14 16.80
C ASP A 4 -53.32 7.55 15.79
N GLU A 5 -54.46 8.22 15.56
CA GLU A 5 -55.41 7.83 14.50
C GLU A 5 -54.82 8.03 13.10
N THR A 6 -54.07 9.12 12.91
CA THR A 6 -53.40 9.44 11.63
C THR A 6 -52.29 8.44 11.33
N LEU A 7 -51.49 8.05 12.33
CA LEU A 7 -50.45 7.04 12.17
C LEU A 7 -51.02 5.64 11.94
N ALA A 8 -52.18 5.30 12.53
CA ALA A 8 -52.86 4.02 12.30
C ALA A 8 -53.38 3.88 10.86
N ILE A 9 -53.87 4.97 10.25
CA ILE A 9 -54.31 4.99 8.84
C ILE A 9 -53.11 4.88 7.89
N LEU A 10 -52.01 5.59 8.17
CA LEU A 10 -50.81 5.58 7.33
C LEU A 10 -50.08 4.22 7.31
N ARG A 11 -50.13 3.45 8.41
CA ARG A 11 -49.51 2.11 8.48
C ARG A 11 -50.23 1.04 7.66
N ASN A 12 -51.49 1.26 7.28
CA ASN A 12 -52.28 0.31 6.48
C ASN A 12 -52.15 0.54 4.96
N ILE A 13 -51.37 1.54 4.52
CA ILE A 13 -51.17 1.80 3.10
C ILE A 13 -49.86 1.14 2.65
N PRO A 14 -49.88 0.15 1.74
CA PRO A 14 -48.68 -0.56 1.34
C PRO A 14 -47.85 0.33 0.40
N TRP A 15 -46.85 1.03 0.92
CA TRP A 15 -45.92 1.83 0.10
C TRP A 15 -44.46 1.47 0.36
N ASN A 16 -43.75 1.20 -0.73
CA ASN A 16 -42.31 1.05 -0.78
C ASN A 16 -41.67 2.40 -1.17
N ILE A 17 -41.78 3.40 -0.29
CA ILE A 17 -41.25 4.75 -0.49
C ILE A 17 -40.05 4.98 0.46
N PRO A 18 -38.95 5.63 0.03
CA PRO A 18 -37.79 5.92 0.89
C PRO A 18 -38.17 6.68 2.16
N ALA A 19 -37.55 6.34 3.30
CA ALA A 19 -37.89 6.82 4.64
C ALA A 19 -37.93 8.36 4.82
N PHE A 20 -37.28 9.11 3.93
CA PHE A 20 -37.27 10.59 3.96
C PHE A 20 -38.63 11.21 3.59
N GLU A 21 -39.46 10.56 2.77
CA GLU A 21 -40.78 11.08 2.38
C GLU A 21 -41.87 10.81 3.42
N VAL A 22 -41.72 9.77 4.24
CA VAL A 22 -42.68 9.40 5.30
C VAL A 22 -42.71 10.46 6.41
N THR A 23 -41.56 11.02 6.78
CA THR A 23 -41.44 12.11 7.77
C THR A 23 -42.08 13.42 7.29
N VAL A 24 -42.06 13.66 5.98
CA VAL A 24 -42.68 14.84 5.37
C VAL A 24 -44.19 14.65 5.25
N LEU A 25 -44.66 13.47 4.85
CA LEU A 25 -46.09 13.12 4.79
C LEU A 25 -46.76 13.11 6.17
N SER A 26 -46.05 12.67 7.22
CA SER A 26 -46.58 12.78 8.58
C SER A 26 -46.71 14.24 9.02
N GLN A 27 -45.79 15.12 8.61
CA GLN A 27 -45.89 16.57 8.85
C GLN A 27 -47.03 17.22 8.06
N LEU A 28 -47.34 16.75 6.85
CA LEU A 28 -48.46 17.24 6.02
C LEU A 28 -49.84 16.87 6.62
N LEU A 29 -49.96 15.72 7.28
CA LEU A 29 -51.22 15.21 7.83
C LEU A 29 -51.52 15.66 9.27
N THR A 30 -50.53 16.17 10.01
CA THR A 30 -50.68 16.58 11.42
C THR A 30 -50.56 18.08 11.65
N ALA A 31 -50.34 18.89 10.60
CA ALA A 31 -50.15 20.33 10.75
C ALA A 31 -51.51 21.06 10.75
N ASP A 32 -51.90 21.63 11.90
CA ASP A 32 -52.91 22.70 12.00
C ASP A 32 -52.39 24.05 11.45
N THR A 33 -51.19 24.07 10.84
CA THR A 33 -50.56 25.25 10.28
C THR A 33 -50.26 25.08 8.80
N PRO A 34 -50.48 26.12 7.97
CA PRO A 34 -50.23 26.06 6.53
C PRO A 34 -48.75 25.76 6.24
N ILE A 35 -48.50 24.71 5.45
CA ILE A 35 -47.16 24.29 5.01
C ILE A 35 -46.49 25.42 4.23
N LYS A 36 -45.29 25.86 4.61
CA LYS A 36 -44.61 26.95 3.89
C LYS A 36 -44.50 26.61 2.39
N PRO A 37 -44.90 27.51 1.47
CA PRO A 37 -44.85 27.30 0.03
C PRO A 37 -43.49 26.80 -0.48
N SER A 38 -42.41 27.31 0.13
CA SER A 38 -41.03 26.94 -0.18
C SER A 38 -40.72 25.45 0.04
N LYS A 39 -41.43 24.77 0.97
CA LYS A 39 -41.29 23.32 1.19
C LYS A 39 -42.01 22.50 0.12
N LEU A 40 -43.17 22.96 -0.39
CA LEU A 40 -43.92 22.27 -1.45
C LEU A 40 -43.17 22.32 -2.79
N THR A 41 -42.57 23.46 -3.14
CA THR A 41 -41.70 23.60 -4.32
C THR A 41 -40.43 22.74 -4.27
N HIS A 42 -39.94 22.39 -3.08
CA HIS A 42 -38.80 21.49 -2.92
C HIS A 42 -39.19 20.01 -3.03
N LEU A 43 -40.44 19.67 -2.73
CA LEU A 43 -40.97 18.29 -2.75
C LEU A 43 -41.56 17.90 -4.11
N PHE A 44 -42.07 18.87 -4.85
CA PHE A 44 -42.60 18.69 -6.20
C PHE A 44 -41.76 19.52 -7.16
N PRO A 45 -40.88 18.89 -7.98
CA PRO A 45 -40.08 19.62 -8.96
C PRO A 45 -41.00 20.17 -10.05
N LEU A 46 -41.43 21.42 -9.88
CA LEU A 46 -42.21 22.20 -10.85
C LEU A 46 -41.29 22.70 -11.99
N ASN A 47 -40.50 21.80 -12.57
CA ASN A 47 -39.53 22.10 -13.64
C ASN A 47 -40.11 21.71 -15.02
N ALA A 48 -39.48 22.19 -16.09
CA ALA A 48 -39.96 22.04 -17.47
C ALA A 48 -40.05 20.59 -18.01
N GLN A 49 -39.73 19.57 -17.20
CA GLN A 49 -39.75 18.15 -17.59
C GLN A 49 -40.97 17.38 -17.08
N ILE A 50 -41.77 17.92 -16.14
CA ILE A 50 -42.99 17.26 -15.64
C ILE A 50 -44.17 18.22 -15.80
N ASP A 51 -45.10 17.87 -16.69
CA ASP A 51 -46.26 18.70 -17.01
C ASP A 51 -47.39 18.48 -15.99
N TYR A 52 -47.70 19.52 -15.24
CA TYR A 52 -48.79 19.56 -14.28
C TYR A 52 -49.88 20.52 -14.77
N PRO A 53 -51.18 20.18 -14.64
CA PRO A 53 -52.24 21.15 -14.89
C PRO A 53 -52.02 22.41 -14.05
N ASN A 54 -52.12 23.59 -14.67
CA ASN A 54 -51.87 24.88 -14.00
C ASN A 54 -52.69 25.06 -12.71
N ALA A 55 -53.92 24.52 -12.65
CA ALA A 55 -54.75 24.53 -11.46
C ALA A 55 -54.11 23.81 -10.26
N ILE A 56 -53.39 22.71 -10.51
CA ILE A 56 -52.66 21.96 -9.48
C ILE A 56 -51.41 22.74 -9.07
N VAL A 57 -50.69 23.33 -10.03
CA VAL A 57 -49.49 24.14 -9.77
C VAL A 57 -49.81 25.35 -8.90
N GLU A 58 -50.87 26.11 -9.22
CA GLU A 58 -51.29 27.27 -8.43
C GLU A 58 -51.73 26.86 -7.02
N SER A 59 -52.48 25.76 -6.88
CA SER A 59 -52.88 25.25 -5.55
C SER A 59 -51.74 24.64 -4.72
N LEU A 60 -50.56 24.41 -5.30
CA LEU A 60 -49.37 23.99 -4.56
C LEU A 60 -48.53 25.19 -4.06
N LYS A 61 -48.89 26.44 -4.42
CA LYS A 61 -48.16 27.66 -4.00
C LYS A 61 -48.59 28.20 -2.64
N ASP A 62 -49.74 27.80 -2.11
CA ASP A 62 -50.20 28.13 -0.76
C ASP A 62 -51.06 26.99 -0.19
N ASN A 63 -51.64 27.16 1.00
CA ASN A 63 -52.52 26.14 1.61
C ASN A 63 -53.97 26.62 1.69
N THR A 64 -54.39 27.51 0.79
CA THR A 64 -55.80 27.84 0.71
C THR A 64 -56.58 26.58 0.31
N PRO A 65 -57.74 26.30 0.95
CA PRO A 65 -58.53 25.14 0.59
C PRO A 65 -58.89 25.16 -0.90
N PRO A 66 -58.59 24.10 -1.67
CA PRO A 66 -58.83 24.10 -3.10
C PRO A 66 -60.34 24.11 -3.40
N SER A 67 -60.72 24.77 -4.48
CA SER A 67 -62.11 24.75 -4.94
C SER A 67 -62.51 23.35 -5.40
N THR A 68 -63.82 23.07 -5.44
CA THR A 68 -64.36 21.79 -5.92
C THR A 68 -63.90 21.44 -7.34
N THR A 69 -63.72 22.45 -8.20
CA THR A 69 -63.18 22.31 -9.56
C THR A 69 -61.70 21.89 -9.57
N VAL A 70 -60.86 22.46 -8.69
CA VAL A 70 -59.45 22.04 -8.59
C VAL A 70 -59.37 20.61 -8.08
N VAL A 71 -60.19 20.23 -7.10
CA VAL A 71 -60.24 18.85 -6.58
C VAL A 71 -60.62 17.85 -7.66
N SER A 72 -61.57 18.17 -8.55
CA SER A 72 -61.94 17.28 -9.65
C SER A 72 -60.82 17.13 -10.68
N ILE A 73 -60.16 18.22 -11.07
CA ILE A 73 -59.01 18.20 -12.00
C ILE A 73 -57.88 17.35 -11.42
N THR A 74 -57.57 17.52 -10.13
CA THR A 74 -56.52 16.75 -9.45
C THR A 74 -56.86 15.26 -9.39
N ARG A 75 -58.13 14.90 -9.19
CA ARG A 75 -58.56 13.49 -9.17
C ARG A 75 -58.39 12.83 -10.53
N GLU A 76 -58.84 13.48 -11.58
CA GLU A 76 -58.73 12.97 -12.96
C GLU A 76 -57.26 12.86 -13.40
N PHE A 77 -56.44 13.88 -13.11
CA PHE A 77 -55.01 13.84 -13.37
C PHE A 77 -54.34 12.68 -12.61
N ARG A 78 -54.64 12.51 -11.31
CA ARG A 78 -54.12 11.41 -10.50
C ARG A 78 -54.50 10.05 -11.07
N GLU A 79 -55.74 9.86 -11.49
CA GLU A 79 -56.19 8.59 -12.08
C GLU A 79 -55.45 8.29 -13.38
N THR A 80 -55.21 9.31 -14.20
CA THR A 80 -54.44 9.18 -15.45
C THR A 80 -52.98 8.80 -15.17
N GLN A 81 -52.33 9.49 -14.22
CA GLN A 81 -50.95 9.18 -13.83
C GLN A 81 -50.83 7.81 -13.16
N ALA A 82 -51.79 7.44 -12.31
CA ALA A 82 -51.81 6.12 -11.67
C ALA A 82 -51.93 4.98 -12.69
N LYS A 83 -52.73 5.16 -13.75
CA LYS A 83 -52.81 4.19 -14.86
C LYS A 83 -51.50 4.10 -15.65
N ALA A 84 -50.85 5.24 -15.92
CA ALA A 84 -49.56 5.27 -16.63
C ALA A 84 -48.43 4.59 -15.82
N VAL A 85 -48.39 4.84 -14.51
CA VAL A 85 -47.45 4.18 -13.60
C VAL A 85 -47.70 2.67 -13.56
N ALA A 86 -48.97 2.25 -13.37
CA ALA A 86 -49.31 0.82 -13.34
C ALA A 86 -48.91 0.10 -14.64
N ALA A 87 -49.14 0.72 -15.81
CA ALA A 87 -48.73 0.15 -17.10
C ALA A 87 -47.20 0.01 -17.21
N THR A 88 -46.43 0.96 -16.68
CA THR A 88 -44.97 0.91 -16.66
C THR A 88 -44.46 -0.14 -15.67
N GLU A 89 -45.09 -0.27 -14.50
CA GLU A 89 -44.79 -1.29 -13.50
C GLU A 89 -45.04 -2.70 -14.05
N ASP A 90 -46.11 -2.90 -14.81
CA ASP A 90 -46.39 -4.16 -15.50
C ASP A 90 -45.31 -4.50 -16.55
N GLU A 91 -44.82 -3.49 -17.29
CA GLU A 91 -43.72 -3.66 -18.25
C GLU A 91 -42.41 -4.02 -17.54
N ILE A 92 -42.07 -3.34 -16.44
CA ILE A 92 -40.91 -3.66 -15.60
C ILE A 92 -41.01 -5.10 -15.08
N ALA A 93 -42.17 -5.48 -14.53
CA ALA A 93 -42.38 -6.84 -14.01
C ALA A 93 -42.24 -7.91 -15.11
N SER A 94 -42.72 -7.63 -16.32
CA SER A 94 -42.54 -8.49 -17.49
C SER A 94 -41.07 -8.63 -17.89
N LEU A 95 -40.32 -7.53 -17.93
CA LEU A 95 -38.89 -7.54 -18.24
C LEU A 95 -38.09 -8.30 -17.16
N ASP A 96 -38.42 -8.10 -15.88
CA ASP A 96 -37.79 -8.81 -14.77
C ASP A 96 -38.03 -10.33 -14.85
N ALA A 97 -39.24 -10.74 -15.20
CA ALA A 97 -39.55 -12.16 -15.45
C ALA A 97 -38.74 -12.73 -16.62
N GLN A 98 -38.57 -11.96 -17.70
CA GLN A 98 -37.73 -12.35 -18.83
C GLN A 98 -36.24 -12.45 -18.45
N ILE A 99 -35.71 -11.50 -17.66
CA ILE A 99 -34.34 -11.54 -17.14
C ILE A 99 -34.14 -12.79 -16.29
N LEU A 100 -35.09 -13.11 -15.42
CA LEU A 100 -35.03 -14.31 -14.57
C LEU A 100 -35.03 -15.60 -15.41
N ALA A 101 -35.90 -15.67 -16.42
CA ALA A 101 -35.96 -16.81 -17.34
C ALA A 101 -34.65 -16.98 -18.13
N LEU A 102 -34.08 -15.89 -18.66
CA LEU A 102 -32.82 -15.89 -19.40
C LEU A 102 -31.64 -16.28 -18.50
N ARG A 103 -31.59 -15.80 -17.26
CA ARG A 103 -30.56 -16.19 -16.27
C ARG A 103 -30.64 -17.67 -15.95
N THR A 104 -31.84 -18.20 -15.74
CA THR A 104 -32.08 -19.64 -15.55
C THR A 104 -31.58 -20.43 -16.76
N ARG A 105 -31.95 -20.00 -17.97
CA ARG A 105 -31.52 -20.66 -19.20
C ARG A 105 -30.01 -20.62 -19.40
N ARG A 106 -29.35 -19.51 -19.08
CA ARG A 106 -27.88 -19.40 -19.12
C ARG A 106 -27.23 -20.39 -18.16
N ALA A 107 -27.75 -20.52 -16.94
CA ALA A 107 -27.24 -21.47 -15.95
C ALA A 107 -27.37 -22.92 -16.43
N GLU A 108 -28.51 -23.28 -17.04
CA GLU A 108 -28.71 -24.60 -17.66
C GLU A 108 -27.71 -24.86 -18.79
N LEU A 109 -27.49 -23.88 -19.68
CA LEU A 109 -26.54 -24.01 -20.79
C LEU A 109 -25.10 -24.14 -20.30
N ILE A 110 -24.70 -23.39 -19.26
CA ILE A 110 -23.40 -23.54 -18.61
C ILE A 110 -23.25 -24.96 -18.03
N LYS A 111 -24.28 -25.45 -17.32
CA LYS A 111 -24.28 -26.81 -16.78
C LYS A 111 -24.19 -27.87 -17.88
N LYS A 112 -24.90 -27.66 -18.99
CA LYS A 112 -24.88 -28.54 -20.16
C LYS A 112 -23.52 -28.57 -20.85
N ALA A 113 -22.83 -27.43 -20.97
CA ALA A 113 -21.52 -27.30 -21.62
C ALA A 113 -20.33 -27.67 -20.70
N SER A 114 -20.56 -27.78 -19.39
CA SER A 114 -19.51 -28.07 -18.41
C SER A 114 -18.73 -29.37 -18.70
N PRO A 115 -19.36 -30.50 -19.08
CA PRO A 115 -18.62 -31.73 -19.43
C PRO A 115 -17.72 -31.56 -20.66
N GLU A 116 -18.18 -30.83 -21.69
CA GLU A 116 -17.39 -30.55 -22.89
C GLU A 116 -16.19 -29.66 -22.56
N TRP A 117 -16.37 -28.63 -21.73
CA TRP A 117 -15.27 -27.80 -21.23
C TRP A 117 -14.26 -28.60 -20.42
N MET A 118 -14.71 -29.53 -19.58
CA MET A 118 -13.81 -30.41 -18.84
C MET A 118 -12.98 -31.30 -19.78
N LYS A 119 -13.58 -31.85 -20.84
CA LYS A 119 -12.87 -32.64 -21.86
C LYS A 119 -11.84 -31.79 -22.61
N LEU A 120 -12.23 -30.59 -23.06
CA LEU A 120 -11.31 -29.67 -23.75
C LEU A 120 -10.15 -29.26 -22.84
N ASN A 121 -10.42 -28.85 -21.60
CA ASN A 121 -9.38 -28.50 -20.64
C ASN A 121 -8.42 -29.67 -20.36
N ALA A 122 -8.92 -30.92 -20.34
CA ALA A 122 -8.06 -32.09 -20.20
C ALA A 122 -7.14 -32.29 -21.43
N CYS A 123 -7.68 -32.13 -22.64
CA CYS A 123 -6.89 -32.15 -23.87
C CYS A 123 -5.84 -31.03 -23.88
N ASP A 124 -6.22 -29.80 -23.59
CA ASP A 124 -5.34 -28.64 -23.54
C ASP A 124 -4.23 -28.82 -22.49
N ALA A 125 -4.58 -29.37 -21.32
CA ALA A 125 -3.60 -29.68 -20.29
C ALA A 125 -2.57 -30.73 -20.75
N VAL A 126 -2.99 -31.75 -21.52
CA VAL A 126 -2.09 -32.77 -22.09
C VAL A 126 -1.22 -32.19 -23.20
N LEU A 127 -1.80 -31.37 -24.07
CA LEU A 127 -1.09 -30.76 -25.22
C LEU A 127 -0.21 -29.58 -24.82
N SER A 128 -0.40 -29.05 -23.60
CA SER A 128 0.34 -27.92 -23.07
C SER A 128 1.85 -28.09 -23.23
N VAL A 129 2.48 -27.09 -23.84
CA VAL A 129 3.94 -27.03 -24.06
C VAL A 129 4.69 -27.12 -22.74
N ILE A 130 4.12 -26.61 -21.64
CA ILE A 130 4.72 -26.60 -20.31
C ILE A 130 5.10 -28.01 -19.84
N ARG A 131 4.35 -29.05 -20.26
CA ARG A 131 4.65 -30.46 -19.91
C ARG A 131 5.80 -31.08 -20.70
N ARG A 132 6.28 -30.41 -21.75
CA ARG A 132 7.36 -30.89 -22.63
C ARG A 132 8.64 -30.06 -22.47
N LEU A 133 8.64 -29.05 -21.61
CA LEU A 133 9.82 -28.23 -21.36
C LEU A 133 10.86 -29.06 -20.59
N PRO A 134 12.12 -29.08 -21.04
CA PRO A 134 13.23 -29.58 -20.23
C PRO A 134 13.34 -28.83 -18.90
N MET A 135 13.86 -29.49 -17.88
CA MET A 135 14.01 -28.92 -16.53
C MET A 135 14.81 -27.61 -16.56
N GLU A 136 15.86 -27.58 -17.37
CA GLU A 136 16.76 -26.44 -17.56
C GLU A 136 15.99 -25.21 -18.04
N ILE A 137 15.06 -25.39 -18.97
CA ILE A 137 14.23 -24.29 -19.50
C ILE A 137 13.26 -23.79 -18.43
N VAL A 138 12.69 -24.69 -17.62
CA VAL A 138 11.83 -24.30 -16.49
C VAL A 138 12.63 -23.49 -15.45
N GLN A 139 13.87 -23.88 -15.19
CA GLN A 139 14.77 -23.17 -14.28
C GLN A 139 15.13 -21.77 -14.82
N GLU A 140 15.44 -21.64 -16.11
CA GLU A 140 15.68 -20.34 -16.74
C GLU A 140 14.44 -19.43 -16.67
N ILE A 141 13.26 -19.97 -16.97
CA ILE A 141 11.99 -19.23 -16.80
C ILE A 141 11.84 -18.78 -15.34
N ALA A 142 12.15 -19.64 -14.37
CA ALA A 142 12.03 -19.30 -12.96
C ALA A 142 12.95 -18.15 -12.53
N LEU A 143 14.18 -18.09 -13.08
CA LEU A 143 15.11 -16.99 -12.84
C LEU A 143 14.61 -15.67 -13.42
N HIS A 144 14.09 -15.71 -14.64
CA HIS A 144 13.54 -14.53 -15.32
C HIS A 144 12.19 -14.06 -14.73
N ALA A 145 11.43 -14.97 -14.12
CA ALA A 145 10.15 -14.66 -13.48
C ALA A 145 10.30 -14.17 -12.03
N ARG A 146 11.53 -13.96 -11.53
CA ARG A 146 11.75 -13.42 -10.19
C ARG A 146 11.21 -11.98 -10.10
N PRO A 147 10.35 -11.67 -9.12
CA PRO A 147 9.93 -10.29 -8.89
C PRO A 147 11.12 -9.46 -8.42
N LEU A 148 11.04 -8.14 -8.62
CA LEU A 148 11.98 -7.18 -8.03
C LEU A 148 11.98 -7.24 -6.50
N GLN A 149 10.84 -7.63 -5.91
CA GLN A 149 10.66 -7.78 -4.48
C GLN A 149 9.97 -9.13 -4.21
N PRO A 150 10.73 -10.19 -3.91
CA PRO A 150 10.17 -11.50 -3.60
C PRO A 150 9.52 -11.51 -2.22
N TRP A 151 8.20 -11.33 -2.18
CA TRP A 151 7.41 -11.50 -0.96
C TRP A 151 7.01 -12.97 -0.77
N PRO A 152 6.87 -13.47 0.48
CA PRO A 152 6.45 -14.83 0.76
C PRO A 152 4.93 -15.01 0.59
N THR A 153 4.39 -14.64 -0.58
CA THR A 153 2.98 -14.78 -0.92
C THR A 153 2.79 -15.87 -1.98
N ARG A 154 1.58 -16.42 -2.08
CA ARG A 154 1.25 -17.41 -3.13
C ARG A 154 1.29 -16.81 -4.55
N ARG A 155 1.27 -15.49 -4.68
CA ARG A 155 1.21 -14.78 -5.97
C ARG A 155 2.60 -14.51 -6.53
N ASP A 156 3.59 -14.37 -5.66
CA ASP A 156 4.95 -14.02 -6.06
C ASP A 156 5.82 -15.25 -6.31
N SER A 157 6.76 -15.13 -7.24
CA SER A 157 7.78 -16.15 -7.48
C SER A 157 8.83 -16.10 -6.36
N PRO A 158 9.35 -17.24 -5.89
CA PRO A 158 9.20 -18.60 -6.42
C PRO A 158 7.93 -19.37 -6.03
N MET A 159 7.08 -18.86 -5.14
CA MET A 159 5.91 -19.61 -4.64
C MET A 159 4.85 -19.88 -5.72
N SER A 160 4.54 -18.88 -6.55
CA SER A 160 3.59 -19.04 -7.66
C SER A 160 4.05 -20.10 -8.67
N LEU A 161 5.34 -20.13 -8.99
CA LEU A 161 5.94 -21.14 -9.87
C LEU A 161 5.80 -22.55 -9.28
N SER A 162 5.95 -22.69 -7.97
CA SER A 162 5.81 -23.97 -7.28
C SER A 162 4.39 -24.56 -7.30
N HIS A 163 3.40 -23.78 -7.73
CA HIS A 163 1.99 -24.18 -7.80
C HIS A 163 1.52 -24.51 -9.23
N VAL A 164 2.37 -24.38 -10.25
CA VAL A 164 2.02 -24.69 -11.65
C VAL A 164 1.83 -26.19 -11.85
N CYS A 165 2.87 -26.99 -11.58
CA CYS A 165 2.82 -28.44 -11.63
C CYS A 165 3.94 -29.05 -10.75
N LYS A 166 4.00 -30.38 -10.66
CA LYS A 166 5.03 -31.09 -9.88
C LYS A 166 6.45 -30.78 -10.37
N ASP A 167 6.67 -30.70 -11.69
CA ASP A 167 8.00 -30.47 -12.25
C ASP A 167 8.48 -29.05 -11.99
N TRP A 168 7.59 -28.06 -12.11
CA TRP A 168 7.90 -26.66 -11.77
C TRP A 168 8.17 -26.48 -10.27
N ARG A 169 7.43 -27.20 -9.42
CA ARG A 169 7.75 -27.26 -7.99
C ARG A 169 9.14 -27.81 -7.77
N ASN A 170 9.48 -28.95 -8.37
CA ASN A 170 10.80 -29.54 -8.22
C ASN A 170 11.90 -28.61 -8.75
N ALA A 171 11.67 -27.95 -9.90
CA ALA A 171 12.57 -26.94 -10.45
C ALA A 171 12.82 -25.82 -9.43
N ALA A 172 11.76 -25.14 -8.97
CA ALA A 172 11.88 -24.04 -8.01
C ALA A 172 12.57 -24.47 -6.72
N LEU A 173 12.22 -25.63 -6.16
CA LEU A 173 12.82 -26.17 -4.93
C LEU A 173 14.29 -26.57 -5.11
N SER A 174 14.70 -26.95 -6.32
CA SER A 174 16.08 -27.35 -6.62
C SER A 174 17.05 -26.17 -6.76
N MET A 175 16.54 -24.94 -6.85
CA MET A 175 17.31 -23.73 -7.18
C MET A 175 17.49 -22.81 -5.96
N PRO A 176 18.60 -22.93 -5.22
CA PRO A 176 18.76 -22.20 -3.96
C PRO A 176 18.79 -20.68 -4.14
N GLN A 177 19.27 -20.19 -5.28
CA GLN A 177 19.34 -18.77 -5.61
C GLN A 177 17.98 -18.07 -5.72
N LEU A 178 16.88 -18.81 -5.93
CA LEU A 178 15.52 -18.23 -5.92
C LEU A 178 15.05 -17.89 -4.50
N TRP A 179 15.62 -18.56 -3.50
CA TRP A 179 15.22 -18.45 -2.10
C TRP A 179 16.18 -17.60 -1.28
N SER A 180 17.24 -17.06 -1.89
CA SER A 180 18.27 -16.30 -1.18
C SER A 180 17.88 -14.86 -0.86
N GLU A 181 16.74 -14.38 -1.36
CA GLU A 181 16.24 -13.03 -1.10
C GLU A 181 14.77 -13.07 -0.66
N MET A 182 14.42 -12.27 0.33
CA MET A 182 13.06 -12.14 0.83
C MET A 182 12.74 -10.69 1.23
N TYR A 183 11.54 -10.25 0.88
CA TYR A 183 10.89 -9.05 1.37
C TYR A 183 9.80 -9.42 2.36
N LEU A 184 9.81 -8.76 3.52
CA LEU A 184 8.95 -9.08 4.64
C LEU A 184 8.41 -7.80 5.26
N GLU A 185 7.09 -7.73 5.38
CA GLU A 185 6.40 -6.70 6.14
C GLU A 185 6.03 -7.30 7.49
N VAL A 186 6.57 -6.71 8.54
CA VAL A 186 6.44 -7.19 9.91
C VAL A 186 5.63 -6.17 10.68
N ASP A 187 4.53 -6.65 11.23
CA ASP A 187 3.87 -5.98 12.31
C ASP A 187 4.00 -6.90 13.52
N VAL A 188 4.89 -6.52 14.44
CA VAL A 188 5.28 -7.37 15.57
C VAL A 188 4.08 -7.70 16.46
N ASN A 189 3.05 -6.84 16.49
CA ASN A 189 1.89 -7.01 17.34
C ASN A 189 0.83 -7.95 16.73
N TYR A 190 0.79 -8.08 15.39
CA TYR A 190 -0.29 -8.83 14.73
C TYR A 190 0.17 -10.05 13.93
N ASN A 191 1.39 -10.05 13.39
CA ASN A 191 1.80 -11.06 12.41
C ASN A 191 3.17 -11.72 12.65
N ALA A 192 3.85 -11.42 13.77
CA ALA A 192 5.20 -11.94 14.06
C ALA A 192 5.35 -13.46 13.84
N LEU A 193 4.42 -14.28 14.36
CA LEU A 193 4.46 -15.73 14.21
C LEU A 193 4.39 -16.16 12.73
N GLN A 194 3.47 -15.60 11.95
CA GLN A 194 3.34 -15.90 10.53
C GLN A 194 4.62 -15.53 9.75
N ARG A 195 5.25 -14.41 10.13
CA ARG A 195 6.50 -13.95 9.53
C ARG A 195 7.68 -14.83 9.89
N ILE A 196 7.78 -15.30 11.14
CA ILE A 196 8.77 -16.30 11.56
C ILE A 196 8.62 -17.59 10.75
N LEU A 197 7.39 -18.11 10.59
CA LEU A 197 7.13 -19.30 9.78
C LEU A 197 7.53 -19.08 8.32
N SER A 198 7.21 -17.91 7.75
CA SER A 198 7.58 -17.57 6.37
C SER A 198 9.09 -17.63 6.17
N VAL A 199 9.87 -17.05 7.09
CA VAL A 199 11.33 -17.06 7.04
C VAL A 199 11.89 -18.47 7.18
N ASN A 200 11.38 -19.24 8.15
CA ASN A 200 11.79 -20.62 8.42
C ASN A 200 11.44 -21.61 7.31
N GLU A 201 10.42 -21.35 6.50
CA GLU A 201 10.10 -22.19 5.34
C GLU A 201 10.91 -21.80 4.10
N TRP A 202 11.33 -20.54 3.99
CA TRP A 202 11.93 -19.99 2.77
C TRP A 202 13.44 -20.16 2.73
N PHE A 203 14.15 -19.55 3.67
CA PHE A 203 15.61 -19.47 3.58
C PHE A 203 16.34 -20.80 3.76
N PRO A 204 15.83 -21.85 4.44
CA PRO A 204 16.48 -23.16 4.39
C PRO A 204 16.62 -23.72 2.98
N ARG A 205 15.78 -23.30 2.03
CA ARG A 205 15.85 -23.69 0.61
C ARG A 205 16.98 -22.97 -0.12
N ALA A 206 17.50 -21.87 0.42
CA ALA A 206 18.65 -21.14 -0.11
C ALA A 206 19.98 -21.87 0.13
N LYS A 207 19.99 -22.92 0.96
CA LYS A 207 21.19 -23.73 1.26
C LYS A 207 22.37 -22.84 1.67
N SER A 208 23.45 -22.83 0.88
CA SER A 208 24.68 -22.06 1.12
C SER A 208 24.70 -20.70 0.41
N CYS A 209 23.60 -20.27 -0.21
CA CYS A 209 23.55 -18.96 -0.85
C CYS A 209 23.61 -17.82 0.20
N PRO A 210 24.34 -16.73 -0.08
CA PRO A 210 24.30 -15.52 0.73
C PRO A 210 22.87 -14.97 0.84
N LEU A 211 22.38 -14.76 2.06
CA LEU A 211 21.00 -14.33 2.27
C LEU A 211 20.86 -12.80 2.21
N SER A 212 19.76 -12.36 1.59
CA SER A 212 19.32 -10.97 1.50
C SER A 212 17.94 -10.85 2.16
N LEU A 213 17.85 -10.10 3.24
CA LEU A 213 16.62 -9.89 3.99
C LEU A 213 16.22 -8.42 3.96
N HIS A 214 14.99 -8.15 3.53
CA HIS A 214 14.38 -6.83 3.50
C HIS A 214 13.19 -6.78 4.46
N LEU A 215 13.35 -6.07 5.57
CA LEU A 215 12.35 -5.90 6.62
C LEU A 215 11.69 -4.52 6.50
N TYR A 216 10.36 -4.51 6.48
CA TYR A 216 9.52 -3.33 6.57
C TYR A 216 8.72 -3.48 7.86
N ILE A 217 9.06 -2.72 8.90
CA ILE A 217 8.43 -2.80 10.21
C ILE A 217 7.35 -1.73 10.26
N ASN A 218 6.09 -2.15 10.41
CA ASN A 218 4.98 -1.25 10.65
C ASN A 218 4.83 -1.02 12.15
N ASP A 219 4.99 0.22 12.62
CA ASP A 219 4.99 0.58 14.04
C ASP A 219 4.05 1.75 14.38
N ASP A 220 2.82 1.69 13.90
CA ASP A 220 1.77 2.69 14.18
C ASP A 220 1.49 2.92 15.71
N GLY A 221 2.25 2.29 16.63
CA GLY A 221 2.32 2.57 18.07
C GLY A 221 3.68 2.20 18.70
N ALA A 222 3.81 2.38 20.03
CA ALA A 222 5.04 2.11 20.77
C ALA A 222 5.54 0.66 20.60
N VAL A 223 6.84 0.50 20.42
CA VAL A 223 7.50 -0.80 20.23
C VAL A 223 7.22 -1.71 21.44
N ASN A 224 6.66 -2.90 21.19
CA ASN A 224 6.70 -3.97 22.19
C ASN A 224 8.08 -4.66 22.11
N ASP A 225 9.02 -4.17 22.92
CA ASP A 225 10.40 -4.70 22.99
C ASP A 225 10.44 -6.21 23.16
N HIS A 226 9.51 -6.78 23.93
CA HIS A 226 9.45 -8.21 24.18
C HIS A 226 9.13 -9.00 22.90
N ASP A 227 8.10 -8.58 22.16
CA ASP A 227 7.68 -9.25 20.93
C ASP A 227 8.74 -9.11 19.83
N MET A 228 9.35 -7.92 19.72
CA MET A 228 10.44 -7.71 18.77
C MET A 228 11.69 -8.54 19.12
N GLN A 229 12.05 -8.62 20.40
CA GLN A 229 13.15 -9.46 20.85
C GLN A 229 12.88 -10.94 20.57
N HIS A 230 11.64 -11.41 20.82
CA HIS A 230 11.23 -12.77 20.47
C HIS A 230 11.28 -13.03 18.97
N PHE A 231 10.81 -12.08 18.16
CA PHE A 231 10.88 -12.16 16.70
C PHE A 231 12.32 -12.29 16.22
N VAL A 232 13.20 -11.37 16.61
CA VAL A 232 14.61 -11.40 16.19
C VAL A 232 15.34 -12.62 16.73
N HIS A 233 15.03 -13.06 17.95
CA HIS A 233 15.59 -14.29 18.51
C HIS A 233 15.18 -15.52 17.70
N ALA A 234 13.92 -15.62 17.28
CA ALA A 234 13.44 -16.72 16.44
C ALA A 234 14.14 -16.74 15.07
N LEU A 235 14.54 -15.57 14.54
CA LEU A 235 15.28 -15.48 13.28
C LEU A 235 16.80 -15.70 13.44
N TRP A 236 17.32 -15.73 14.67
CA TRP A 236 18.76 -15.79 14.96
C TRP A 236 19.55 -16.79 14.11
N PRO A 237 19.12 -18.06 13.94
CA PRO A 237 19.89 -19.06 13.18
C PRO A 237 20.14 -18.64 11.73
N MET A 238 19.20 -17.89 11.15
CA MET A 238 19.25 -17.43 9.77
C MET A 238 20.08 -16.16 9.62
N LEU A 239 20.03 -15.27 10.63
CA LEU A 239 20.76 -14.00 10.64
C LEU A 239 22.28 -14.19 10.51
N GLN A 240 22.81 -15.34 10.95
CA GLN A 240 24.22 -15.70 10.79
C GLN A 240 24.69 -15.74 9.33
N ASN A 241 23.77 -16.02 8.38
CA ASN A 241 24.07 -16.13 6.95
C ASN A 241 23.57 -14.93 6.14
N VAL A 242 23.02 -13.90 6.79
CA VAL A 242 22.57 -12.67 6.13
C VAL A 242 23.77 -11.81 5.77
N HIS A 243 23.93 -11.57 4.47
CA HIS A 243 24.96 -10.70 3.90
C HIS A 243 24.41 -9.33 3.52
N LYS A 244 23.11 -9.27 3.20
CA LYS A 244 22.41 -8.02 2.89
C LYS A 244 21.20 -7.89 3.79
N LEU A 245 21.15 -6.80 4.55
CA LEU A 245 20.02 -6.44 5.38
C LEU A 245 19.51 -5.05 4.99
N SER A 246 18.24 -4.97 4.65
CA SER A 246 17.52 -3.71 4.55
C SER A 246 16.48 -3.69 5.67
N ILE A 247 16.46 -2.63 6.47
CA ILE A 247 15.41 -2.41 7.45
C ILE A 247 14.78 -1.06 7.15
N GLY A 248 13.46 -1.02 7.04
CA GLY A 248 12.73 0.22 7.13
C GLY A 248 11.70 0.16 8.23
N ALA A 249 11.54 1.28 8.94
CA ALA A 249 10.59 1.48 10.04
C ALA A 249 10.42 2.99 10.25
N TYR A 250 9.40 3.43 10.98
CA TYR A 250 9.34 4.85 11.38
C TYR A 250 10.44 5.17 12.39
N TRP A 251 10.50 4.42 13.50
CA TRP A 251 11.53 4.57 14.55
C TRP A 251 12.68 3.58 14.39
N ILE A 252 13.38 3.65 13.25
CA ILE A 252 14.39 2.65 12.85
C ILE A 252 15.46 2.36 13.92
N PHE A 253 15.85 3.34 14.73
CA PHE A 253 16.90 3.21 15.74
C PHE A 253 16.49 2.40 16.96
N ASP A 254 15.20 2.37 17.29
CA ASP A 254 14.68 1.53 18.36
C ASP A 254 14.84 0.05 18.01
N TYR A 255 14.88 -0.26 16.71
CA TYR A 255 15.01 -1.63 16.23
C TYR A 255 16.45 -2.14 16.09
N LEU A 256 17.42 -1.25 15.87
CA LEU A 256 18.82 -1.65 15.65
C LEU A 256 19.43 -2.46 16.82
N PRO A 257 19.19 -2.12 18.11
CA PRO A 257 19.71 -2.88 19.24
C PRO A 257 19.34 -4.37 19.20
N PHE A 258 18.16 -4.73 18.70
CA PHE A 258 17.75 -6.14 18.62
C PHE A 258 18.64 -6.95 17.67
N PHE A 259 19.21 -6.34 16.63
CA PHE A 259 20.07 -7.01 15.65
C PHE A 259 21.57 -6.97 16.01
N GLY A 260 21.96 -6.23 17.05
CA GLY A 260 23.36 -6.09 17.48
C GLY A 260 24.02 -7.44 17.74
N GLY A 261 25.19 -7.65 17.11
CA GLY A 261 26.00 -8.87 17.26
C GLY A 261 25.42 -10.14 16.61
N LYS A 262 24.31 -10.04 15.87
CA LYS A 262 23.61 -11.21 15.28
C LYS A 262 23.92 -11.44 13.80
N LEU A 263 24.68 -10.54 13.19
CA LEU A 263 24.89 -10.45 11.73
C LEU A 263 26.40 -10.43 11.38
N PRO A 264 27.16 -11.48 11.73
CA PRO A 264 28.62 -11.48 11.57
C PRO A 264 29.11 -11.46 10.12
N ASN A 265 28.23 -11.76 9.16
CA ASN A 265 28.54 -11.82 7.73
C ASN A 265 27.93 -10.66 6.93
N LEU A 266 27.47 -9.61 7.60
CA LEU A 266 26.82 -8.47 6.95
C LEU A 266 27.81 -7.67 6.10
N GLU A 267 27.53 -7.58 4.80
CA GLU A 267 28.29 -6.81 3.82
C GLU A 267 27.52 -5.59 3.29
N VAL A 268 26.18 -5.67 3.27
CA VAL A 268 25.30 -4.61 2.77
C VAL A 268 24.26 -4.26 3.81
N LEU A 269 24.23 -3.01 4.26
CA LEU A 269 23.21 -2.47 5.14
C LEU A 269 22.46 -1.33 4.46
N THR A 270 21.13 -1.37 4.54
CA THR A 270 20.26 -0.27 4.11
C THR A 270 19.28 0.06 5.22
N LEU A 271 19.33 1.28 5.73
CA LEU A 271 18.40 1.77 6.75
C LEU A 271 17.47 2.82 6.10
N LYS A 272 16.16 2.56 6.14
CA LYS A 272 15.14 3.42 5.56
C LYS A 272 14.18 3.90 6.64
N CYS A 273 14.28 5.16 7.05
CA CYS A 273 13.24 5.72 7.89
C CYS A 273 11.98 5.93 7.03
N MET A 274 10.87 5.30 7.42
CA MET A 274 9.54 5.61 6.90
C MET A 274 9.07 6.84 7.66
N ALA A 275 8.47 7.82 7.01
CA ALA A 275 7.79 8.90 7.69
C ALA A 275 6.44 9.01 7.04
N PRO A 276 5.40 9.35 7.80
CA PRO A 276 4.13 9.66 7.19
C PRO A 276 4.36 10.80 6.19
N ASP A 277 3.78 10.68 4.99
CA ASP A 277 3.92 11.65 3.91
C ASP A 277 3.47 13.09 4.31
N ASP A 278 2.84 13.25 5.48
CA ASP A 278 2.10 14.46 5.87
C ASP A 278 2.58 15.19 7.14
N GLN A 279 3.67 14.81 7.81
CA GLN A 279 4.15 15.61 8.95
C GLN A 279 5.68 15.78 9.04
N GLU A 280 6.11 17.04 9.03
CA GLU A 280 7.42 17.54 9.45
C GLU A 280 7.64 17.37 10.96
N THR A 281 7.40 16.17 11.51
CA THR A 281 7.67 15.93 12.93
C THR A 281 9.11 15.46 13.08
N GLU A 282 10.03 16.44 13.08
CA GLU A 282 11.42 16.30 13.52
C GLU A 282 11.48 16.03 15.04
N LEU A 283 10.91 14.92 15.50
CA LEU A 283 11.15 14.41 16.86
C LEU A 283 12.35 13.45 16.78
N PHE A 284 13.54 14.02 16.60
CA PHE A 284 14.77 13.26 16.77
C PHE A 284 14.90 12.84 18.24
N MET A 285 15.14 11.56 18.50
CA MET A 285 15.48 11.10 19.84
C MET A 285 16.99 11.19 20.07
N ASP A 286 17.42 11.66 21.24
CA ASP A 286 18.84 11.89 21.56
C ASP A 286 19.72 10.61 21.50
N ASP A 287 19.15 9.40 21.57
CA ASP A 287 19.90 8.11 21.62
C ASP A 287 20.07 7.41 20.25
N GLU A 288 19.44 7.91 19.18
CA GLU A 288 19.59 7.36 17.81
C GLU A 288 21.05 7.20 17.36
N PRO A 289 21.93 8.19 17.60
CA PRO A 289 23.32 8.11 17.18
C PRO A 289 24.03 6.94 17.89
N ALA A 290 23.81 6.78 19.19
CA ALA A 290 24.42 5.71 19.97
C ALA A 290 23.88 4.33 19.57
N ALA A 291 22.59 4.21 19.22
CA ALA A 291 22.01 2.98 18.71
C ALA A 291 22.69 2.52 17.40
N LEU A 292 22.90 3.46 16.47
CA LEU A 292 23.61 3.18 15.23
C LEU A 292 25.06 2.74 15.48
N PHE A 293 25.78 3.44 16.36
CA PHE A 293 27.15 3.07 16.74
C PHE A 293 27.21 1.66 17.35
N ARG A 294 26.32 1.36 18.31
CA ARG A 294 26.23 0.05 18.97
C ARG A 294 25.92 -1.09 18.00
N PHE A 295 25.21 -0.80 16.91
CA PHE A 295 24.93 -1.76 15.85
C PHE A 295 26.16 -1.95 14.93
N LEU A 296 26.70 -0.86 14.38
CA LEU A 296 27.77 -0.89 13.38
C LEU A 296 29.08 -1.45 13.92
N ARG A 297 29.37 -1.33 15.22
CA ARG A 297 30.59 -1.90 15.83
C ARG A 297 30.74 -3.42 15.66
N PHE A 298 29.67 -4.13 15.33
CA PHE A 298 29.68 -5.57 15.07
C PHE A 298 29.73 -5.92 13.56
N ALA A 299 29.63 -4.94 12.67
CA ALA A 299 29.54 -5.12 11.23
C ALA A 299 30.91 -4.94 10.54
N GLU A 300 31.92 -5.71 10.96
CA GLU A 300 33.31 -5.57 10.48
C GLU A 300 33.47 -5.84 8.97
N LYS A 301 32.58 -6.65 8.39
CA LYS A 301 32.58 -7.00 6.96
C LYS A 301 31.78 -6.03 6.09
N LEU A 302 31.26 -4.94 6.66
CA LEU A 302 30.38 -4.03 5.94
C LEU A 302 31.12 -3.33 4.77
N ARG A 303 30.60 -3.50 3.56
CA ARG A 303 31.14 -2.92 2.32
C ARG A 303 30.24 -1.84 1.74
N HIS A 304 28.93 -1.93 1.99
CA HIS A 304 27.94 -1.03 1.44
C HIS A 304 27.00 -0.56 2.55
N LEU A 305 26.93 0.76 2.74
CA LEU A 305 26.03 1.39 3.71
C LEU A 305 25.13 2.42 3.02
N VAL A 306 23.82 2.30 3.23
CA VAL A 306 22.82 3.27 2.76
C VAL A 306 21.99 3.76 3.93
N LEU A 307 21.97 5.08 4.11
CA LEU A 307 21.17 5.80 5.10
C LEU A 307 20.20 6.72 4.33
N ASP A 308 18.91 6.35 4.29
CA ASP A 308 17.91 6.95 3.40
C ASP A 308 17.32 8.29 3.90
N ARG A 309 17.56 8.63 5.17
CA ARG A 309 17.09 9.88 5.81
C ARG A 309 18.16 10.54 6.69
N PRO A 310 17.96 11.81 7.09
CA PRO A 310 18.76 12.48 8.09
C PRO A 310 18.80 11.73 9.43
N ILE A 311 20.00 11.52 9.96
CA ILE A 311 20.26 10.98 11.29
C ILE A 311 21.22 11.96 11.97
N PRO A 312 20.75 12.84 12.86
CA PRO A 312 21.62 13.81 13.52
C PRO A 312 22.87 13.14 14.10
N GLY A 313 24.06 13.68 13.83
CA GLY A 313 25.31 13.12 14.34
C GLY A 313 25.81 11.81 13.68
N ALA A 314 25.11 11.21 12.71
CA ALA A 314 25.60 10.00 12.03
C ALA A 314 26.97 10.21 11.36
N GLY A 315 27.25 11.41 10.82
CA GLY A 315 28.56 11.73 10.28
C GLY A 315 29.70 11.58 11.30
N LEU A 316 29.49 12.00 12.55
CA LEU A 316 30.46 11.86 13.65
C LEU A 316 30.63 10.39 14.07
N ILE A 317 29.55 9.62 14.05
CA ILE A 317 29.59 8.18 14.35
C ILE A 317 30.34 7.41 13.30
N LEU A 318 30.08 7.69 12.03
CA LEU A 318 30.82 7.08 10.94
C LEU A 318 32.29 7.47 11.04
N ALA A 319 32.64 8.70 11.40
CA ALA A 319 34.03 9.09 11.65
C ALA A 319 34.69 8.32 12.83
N ALA A 320 33.90 7.74 13.75
CA ALA A 320 34.43 6.95 14.86
C ALA A 320 34.87 5.53 14.47
N PHE A 321 34.60 5.07 13.25
CA PHE A 321 34.99 3.74 12.76
C PHE A 321 36.14 3.80 11.76
N SER A 322 37.01 2.79 11.81
CA SER A 322 38.05 2.58 10.79
C SER A 322 37.46 1.84 9.59
N TRP A 323 36.80 2.57 8.69
CA TRP A 323 36.11 2.05 7.48
C TRP A 323 37.05 1.53 6.39
N SER A 324 37.95 0.62 6.74
CA SER A 324 38.91 0.03 5.80
C SER A 324 38.27 -0.84 4.72
N THR A 325 37.05 -1.36 4.97
CA THR A 325 36.33 -2.27 4.06
C THR A 325 35.17 -1.61 3.32
N LEU A 326 34.80 -0.38 3.69
CA LEU A 326 33.63 0.31 3.12
C LEU A 326 33.94 0.83 1.72
N THR A 327 33.25 0.27 0.73
CA THR A 327 33.43 0.61 -0.70
C THR A 327 32.29 1.44 -1.26
N SER A 328 31.13 1.44 -0.61
CA SER A 328 29.98 2.26 -1.00
C SER A 328 29.31 2.89 0.19
N LEU A 329 29.04 4.19 0.08
CA LEU A 329 28.32 4.95 1.09
C LEU A 329 27.31 5.88 0.43
N THR A 330 26.06 5.72 0.79
CA THR A 330 24.99 6.65 0.40
C THR A 330 24.36 7.23 1.66
N MET A 331 24.43 8.54 1.78
CA MET A 331 23.76 9.27 2.84
C MET A 331 22.85 10.29 2.17
N LYS A 332 21.53 10.14 2.35
CA LYS A 332 20.54 11.12 1.88
C LYS A 332 20.31 12.27 2.85
N GLN A 333 21.00 12.23 3.99
CA GLN A 333 21.04 13.28 4.99
C GLN A 333 21.83 14.50 4.52
N GLU A 334 21.31 15.70 4.79
CA GLU A 334 22.08 16.94 4.78
C GLU A 334 23.14 16.92 5.87
N MET A 335 24.40 17.09 5.47
CA MET A 335 25.53 17.19 6.38
C MET A 335 26.35 18.43 6.12
N ALA A 336 26.97 18.94 7.18
CA ALA A 336 27.97 19.99 7.10
C ALA A 336 29.13 19.57 6.19
N LEU A 337 29.66 20.52 5.42
CA LEU A 337 30.79 20.30 4.50
C LEU A 337 32.02 19.78 5.25
N THR A 338 32.25 20.28 6.46
CA THR A 338 33.34 19.84 7.35
C THR A 338 33.22 18.37 7.75
N ALA A 339 32.02 17.92 8.14
CA ALA A 339 31.75 16.53 8.49
C ALA A 339 31.93 15.60 7.29
N TRP A 340 31.45 16.01 6.11
CA TRP A 340 31.65 15.28 4.86
C TRP A 340 33.12 15.09 4.52
N ARG A 341 33.94 16.16 4.60
CA ARG A 341 35.38 16.12 4.32
C ARG A 341 36.09 15.10 5.21
N ASN A 342 35.81 15.13 6.51
CA ASN A 342 36.38 14.17 7.46
C ASN A 342 35.99 12.73 7.12
N LEU A 343 34.73 12.51 6.75
CA LEU A 343 34.24 11.18 6.39
C LEU A 343 34.96 10.63 5.15
N ILE A 344 35.05 11.42 4.08
CA ILE A 344 35.77 11.04 2.85
C ILE A 344 37.25 10.77 3.16
N PHE A 345 37.86 11.57 4.03
CA PHE A 345 39.24 11.36 4.43
C PHE A 345 39.45 10.04 5.18
N ILE A 346 38.49 9.62 6.01
CA ILE A 346 38.58 8.36 6.77
C ILE A 346 38.27 7.14 5.89
N CYS A 347 37.30 7.26 4.97
CA CYS A 347 36.81 6.15 4.16
C CYS A 347 37.62 5.93 2.87
N GLN A 348 38.93 5.73 2.97
CA GLN A 348 39.84 5.68 1.80
C GLN A 348 39.57 4.54 0.79
N ALA A 349 38.82 3.51 1.18
CA ALA A 349 38.44 2.39 0.31
C ALA A 349 37.19 2.67 -0.55
N LEU A 350 36.59 3.86 -0.41
CA LEU A 350 35.31 4.20 -1.04
C LEU A 350 35.44 4.31 -2.56
N LYS A 351 34.62 3.54 -3.27
CA LYS A 351 34.53 3.55 -4.73
C LYS A 351 33.35 4.35 -5.23
N THR A 352 32.22 4.23 -4.54
CA THR A 352 30.98 4.92 -4.91
C THR A 352 30.41 5.65 -3.72
N ALA A 353 30.12 6.94 -3.88
CA ALA A 353 29.64 7.74 -2.79
C ALA A 353 28.54 8.72 -3.21
N SER A 354 27.52 8.89 -2.37
CA SER A 354 26.44 9.85 -2.60
C SER A 354 26.08 10.58 -1.31
N PHE A 355 26.14 11.91 -1.32
CA PHE A 355 25.90 12.76 -0.15
C PHE A 355 25.01 13.95 -0.46
N TYR A 356 24.33 14.45 0.56
CA TYR A 356 23.59 15.70 0.54
C TYR A 356 24.28 16.67 1.50
N LEU A 357 24.60 17.87 1.03
CA LEU A 357 25.40 18.86 1.74
C LEU A 357 24.54 20.09 2.05
N SER A 358 24.64 20.60 3.28
CA SER A 358 24.04 21.88 3.67
C SER A 358 24.95 23.03 3.23
N GLU A 359 24.36 24.14 2.80
CA GLU A 359 25.04 25.33 2.29
C GLU A 359 25.59 26.25 3.41
N ASP A 360 25.19 26.03 4.66
CA ASP A 360 25.42 26.95 5.79
C ASP A 360 26.88 26.98 6.33
N ASP A 361 27.78 26.18 5.77
CA ASP A 361 29.19 26.13 6.23
C ASP A 361 30.01 27.21 5.51
N PRO A 362 30.70 28.13 6.22
CA PRO A 362 31.56 29.13 5.59
C PRO A 362 32.65 28.42 4.78
N VAL A 363 32.73 28.72 3.49
CA VAL A 363 33.75 28.16 2.59
C VAL A 363 35.13 28.47 3.19
N ASP A 364 35.74 27.46 3.79
CA ASP A 364 37.12 27.55 4.25
C ASP A 364 38.02 27.78 3.03
N GLN A 365 38.46 29.03 2.85
CA GLN A 365 39.34 29.44 1.75
C GLN A 365 40.74 28.81 1.87
N ASN A 366 41.05 28.18 3.01
CA ASN A 366 42.27 27.40 3.23
C ASN A 366 42.05 25.88 3.10
N GLY A 367 40.94 25.46 2.50
CA GLY A 367 40.49 24.07 2.43
C GLY A 367 41.58 23.10 1.99
N GLN A 368 41.95 22.19 2.89
CA GLN A 368 42.87 21.09 2.62
C GLN A 368 42.33 20.23 1.47
N ILE A 369 43.13 20.04 0.42
CA ILE A 369 42.76 19.18 -0.70
C ILE A 369 42.69 17.74 -0.20
N VAL A 370 41.48 17.16 -0.21
CA VAL A 370 41.28 15.74 0.12
C VAL A 370 41.46 14.92 -1.16
N SER A 371 42.60 14.23 -1.29
CA SER A 371 42.81 13.28 -2.38
C SER A 371 42.16 11.93 -2.04
N HIS A 372 41.37 11.38 -2.97
CA HIS A 372 40.76 10.06 -2.82
C HIS A 372 40.99 9.22 -4.08
N SER A 373 41.96 8.31 -4.03
CA SER A 373 42.44 7.59 -5.22
C SER A 373 41.53 6.43 -5.65
N ALA A 374 40.77 5.84 -4.72
CA ALA A 374 39.89 4.70 -5.00
C ALA A 374 38.50 5.10 -5.50
N LEU A 375 38.16 6.40 -5.50
CA LEU A 375 36.81 6.86 -5.80
C LEU A 375 36.58 6.79 -7.31
N GLU A 376 35.59 6.02 -7.72
CA GLU A 376 35.18 5.86 -9.12
C GLU A 376 33.96 6.75 -9.42
N GLU A 377 33.07 6.92 -8.44
CA GLU A 377 31.84 7.70 -8.57
C GLU A 377 31.56 8.53 -7.31
N LEU A 378 31.35 9.84 -7.50
CA LEU A 378 30.90 10.74 -6.45
C LEU A 378 29.66 11.51 -6.90
N SER A 379 28.57 11.43 -6.12
CA SER A 379 27.35 12.22 -6.27
C SER A 379 27.21 13.18 -5.10
N LEU A 380 27.29 14.48 -5.33
CA LEU A 380 27.00 15.51 -4.33
C LEU A 380 25.71 16.23 -4.70
N ALA A 381 24.81 16.39 -3.75
CA ALA A 381 23.63 17.23 -3.86
C ALA A 381 23.71 18.34 -2.81
N ILE A 382 23.67 19.61 -3.23
CA ILE A 382 23.53 20.73 -2.29
C ILE A 382 22.04 21.02 -2.12
N VAL A 383 21.60 21.25 -0.88
CA VAL A 383 20.23 21.66 -0.58
C VAL A 383 20.28 23.09 -0.03
N ASP A 384 19.74 24.04 -0.78
CA ASP A 384 19.53 25.43 -0.36
C ASP A 384 18.24 25.50 0.48
N GLY A 385 18.34 26.15 1.65
CA GLY A 385 17.28 26.23 2.66
C GLY A 385 16.07 27.06 2.24
N GLU A 386 16.19 27.98 1.28
CA GLU A 386 15.07 28.82 0.84
C GLU A 386 14.42 28.35 -0.47
N MET A 387 15.18 27.70 -1.35
CA MET A 387 14.65 27.05 -2.53
C MET A 387 15.28 25.66 -2.62
N LYS A 388 14.49 24.59 -2.67
CA LYS A 388 14.93 23.18 -2.82
C LYS A 388 15.64 22.90 -4.18
N LEU A 389 16.58 23.73 -4.58
CA LEU A 389 17.44 23.60 -5.76
C LEU A 389 18.48 22.53 -5.48
N ARG A 390 18.23 21.32 -5.98
CA ARG A 390 19.19 20.23 -5.90
C ARG A 390 20.16 20.30 -7.06
N LEU A 391 21.34 20.87 -6.84
CA LEU A 391 22.47 20.75 -7.76
C LEU A 391 23.13 19.40 -7.55
N ARG A 392 22.95 18.46 -8.49
CA ARG A 392 23.58 17.13 -8.43
C ARG A 392 24.82 17.07 -9.32
N LEU A 393 26.00 17.07 -8.71
CA LEU A 393 27.26 16.83 -9.39
C LEU A 393 27.59 15.34 -9.32
N ARG A 394 27.65 14.66 -10.48
CA ARG A 394 28.12 13.28 -10.59
C ARG A 394 29.48 13.28 -11.29
N LEU A 395 30.53 12.99 -10.52
CA LEU A 395 31.89 12.87 -11.03
C LEU A 395 32.16 11.39 -11.30
N LEU A 396 32.45 11.05 -12.56
CA LEU A 396 32.99 9.75 -12.95
C LEU A 396 34.50 9.92 -13.12
N LEU A 397 35.25 9.30 -12.22
CA LEU A 397 36.71 9.39 -12.24
C LEU A 397 37.26 8.23 -13.08
N PRO A 398 38.21 8.49 -14.00
CA PRO A 398 38.80 7.43 -14.82
C PRO A 398 39.53 6.42 -13.92
N LYS A 399 39.34 5.13 -14.19
CA LYS A 399 40.11 4.07 -13.54
C LYS A 399 41.58 4.24 -13.92
N SER A 400 42.44 4.46 -12.93
CA SER A 400 43.89 4.51 -13.10
C SER A 400 44.49 3.14 -13.37
#